data_AF-A0A1Q9BQW6-F1
#
_entry.id   AF-A0A1Q9BQW6-F1
#
_cell.length_a   1.000
_cell.length_b   1.000
_cell.length_c   1.000
_cell.angle_alpha   90.00
_cell.angle_beta   90.00
_cell.angle_gamma   90.00
#
_symmetry.space_group_name_H-M   'P 1'
#
loop_
_entity.id
_entity.type
_entity.pdbx_description
1 polymer ?
#
loop_
_entity_poly.entity_id
_entity_poly.type
_entity_poly.pdbx_seq_one_letter_code
_entity_poly.pdbx_strand_id
1 'polypeptide(L)'
;MAMNFGATASVWNFNREEGLGESAADGFQDLFAALGFLTKKSKAQPPAAEHIVQGVTFHIDENGVTLSPTPQRVAKILSQIRRALDDDSLPPDDASKLAGRVAFLTQAVFGAVARAATKAIYARAADTAAWSNDSLTTGLAAALRTLVNILPTVKPRFVPFDAASMQMAVLYADAFFTDGERRHKAGHVPDSLNPSPRQRAANGWGYVLRIGDRVFYDHGVVPPWFVKLFAARRAYIYMLEVFAQIIAFAAFAQLMPPTVVAFIDNTAGQAALTKGYGKDPAINGMISAFWTLAARRGWFVEFERVPSKANIADAVSKPPAQSVFCWGGVVFVHSCAPPEGVTKA
;
A
#
# COMPACT_ATOMS: atom_id res chain seq x y z
N MET A 1 15.77 15.53 -2.36
CA MET A 1 16.88 14.59 -2.19
C MET A 1 16.36 13.45 -1.31
N ALA A 2 15.82 12.41 -1.94
CA ALA A 2 15.29 11.24 -1.26
C ALA A 2 16.47 10.48 -0.65
N MET A 3 16.39 10.09 0.63
CA MET A 3 17.32 9.08 1.15
C MET A 3 17.05 7.80 0.39
N ASN A 4 17.86 7.56 -0.65
CA ASN A 4 17.90 6.29 -1.35
C ASN A 4 18.37 5.22 -0.34
N PHE A 5 17.83 4.02 -0.52
CA PHE A 5 18.05 2.76 0.19
C PHE A 5 19.50 2.38 0.56
N GLY A 6 20.51 3.19 0.23
CA GLY A 6 21.91 2.95 0.56
C GLY A 6 22.25 3.09 2.05
N ALA A 7 21.47 3.85 2.84
CA ALA A 7 21.76 4.05 4.26
C ALA A 7 21.58 2.78 5.11
N THR A 8 20.69 1.86 4.73
CA THR A 8 20.46 0.61 5.47
C THR A 8 21.54 -0.43 5.18
N ALA A 9 22.02 -0.52 3.93
CA ALA A 9 23.10 -1.43 3.57
C ALA A 9 24.48 -0.93 4.05
N SER A 10 24.70 0.40 4.05
CA SER A 10 25.97 0.97 4.51
C SER A 10 26.18 0.85 6.01
N VAL A 11 25.12 0.87 6.82
CA VAL A 11 25.23 0.73 8.29
C VAL A 11 25.53 -0.71 8.71
N TRP A 12 25.16 -1.70 7.89
CA TRP A 12 25.29 -3.11 8.26
C TRP A 12 26.70 -3.69 8.10
N ASN A 13 27.42 -3.33 7.03
CA ASN A 13 28.77 -3.85 6.81
C ASN A 13 29.77 -3.44 7.92
N PHE A 14 29.42 -2.51 8.81
CA PHE A 14 30.27 -2.05 9.90
C PHE A 14 30.10 -2.79 11.24
N ASN A 15 29.02 -3.56 11.44
CA ASN A 15 28.68 -4.15 12.75
C ASN A 15 28.97 -5.66 12.87
N ARG A 16 29.68 -6.28 11.90
CA ARG A 16 29.95 -7.74 11.92
C ARG A 16 30.98 -8.21 12.94
N GLU A 17 31.82 -7.33 13.48
CA GLU A 17 32.82 -7.70 14.49
C GLU A 17 32.73 -6.74 15.69
N GLU A 18 32.67 -7.30 16.90
CA GLU A 18 32.77 -6.53 18.14
C GLU A 18 34.06 -5.69 18.10
N GLY A 19 33.91 -4.35 18.21
CA GLY A 19 35.03 -3.39 18.14
C GLY A 19 35.19 -2.65 16.80
N LEU A 20 34.58 -3.10 15.70
CA LEU A 20 34.65 -2.35 14.43
C LEU A 20 33.82 -1.06 14.44
N GLY A 21 32.70 -1.02 15.17
CA GLY A 21 31.81 0.14 15.22
C GLY A 21 32.51 1.42 15.69
N GLU A 22 33.38 1.33 16.70
CA GLU A 22 34.16 2.47 17.20
C GLU A 22 35.21 2.91 16.17
N SER A 23 36.01 1.97 15.65
CA SER A 23 37.03 2.28 14.64
C SER A 23 36.45 2.88 13.35
N ALA A 24 35.25 2.44 12.95
CA ALA A 24 34.52 2.97 11.81
C ALA A 24 33.99 4.38 12.07
N ALA A 25 33.46 4.64 13.27
CA ALA A 25 33.00 5.97 13.65
C ALA A 25 34.16 6.97 13.71
N ASP A 26 35.31 6.55 14.24
CA ASP A 26 36.53 7.36 14.28
C ASP A 26 37.05 7.63 12.87
N GLY A 27 37.17 6.60 12.03
CA GLY A 27 37.58 6.75 10.63
C GLY A 27 36.64 7.66 9.83
N PHE A 28 35.33 7.61 10.09
CA PHE A 28 34.37 8.51 9.46
C PHE A 28 34.52 9.96 9.95
N GLN A 29 34.80 10.17 11.23
CA GLN A 29 35.11 11.50 11.78
C GLN A 29 36.41 12.06 11.19
N ASP A 30 37.45 11.25 11.07
CA ASP A 30 38.72 11.62 10.46
C ASP A 30 38.55 11.99 8.99
N LEU A 31 37.78 11.20 8.23
CA LEU A 31 37.42 11.52 6.85
C LEU A 31 36.66 12.85 6.76
N PHE A 32 35.67 13.08 7.62
CA PHE A 32 34.92 14.34 7.65
C PHE A 32 35.82 15.51 7.97
N ALA A 33 36.70 15.38 8.95
CA ALA A 33 37.67 16.40 9.32
C ALA A 33 38.64 16.69 8.16
N ALA A 34 39.17 15.67 7.49
CA ALA A 34 40.05 15.79 6.34
C ALA A 34 39.38 16.50 5.15
N LEU A 35 38.07 16.29 4.97
CA LEU A 35 37.25 16.97 3.96
C LEU A 35 36.78 18.37 4.40
N GLY A 36 37.12 18.81 5.61
CA GLY A 36 36.73 20.12 6.14
C GLY A 36 35.27 20.21 6.62
N PHE A 37 34.58 19.08 6.79
CA PHE A 37 33.22 19.06 7.34
C PHE A 37 33.22 19.20 8.86
N LEU A 38 32.37 20.10 9.37
CA LEU A 38 32.18 20.30 10.80
C LEU A 38 30.94 19.54 11.31
N THR A 39 31.13 18.58 12.20
CA THR A 39 30.04 17.85 12.85
C THR A 39 29.67 18.47 14.20
N LYS A 40 28.37 18.59 14.50
CA LYS A 40 27.90 19.04 15.82
C LYS A 40 27.98 17.90 16.84
N LYS A 41 28.92 17.96 17.79
CA LYS A 41 29.08 16.96 18.86
C LYS A 41 27.80 16.69 19.65
N SER A 42 26.98 17.72 19.89
CA SER A 42 25.71 17.58 20.60
C SER A 42 24.64 16.76 19.85
N LYS A 43 24.86 16.43 18.58
CA LYS A 43 23.99 15.57 17.76
C LYS A 43 24.65 14.23 17.42
N ALA A 44 25.89 14.01 17.86
CA ALA A 44 26.57 12.75 17.64
C ALA A 44 25.85 11.64 18.41
N GLN A 45 25.70 10.49 17.77
CA GLN A 45 25.23 9.26 18.39
C GLN A 45 26.38 8.27 18.30
N PRO A 46 26.86 7.72 19.43
CA PRO A 46 27.91 6.71 19.40
C PRO A 46 27.39 5.45 18.68
N PRO A 47 28.28 4.60 18.15
CA PRO A 47 27.89 3.30 17.59
C PRO A 47 27.01 2.52 18.57
N ALA A 48 25.82 2.13 18.13
CA ALA A 48 24.86 1.43 18.97
C ALA A 48 23.94 0.55 18.10
N ALA A 49 23.29 -0.42 18.73
CA ALA A 49 22.22 -1.19 18.09
C ALA A 49 20.96 -0.34 17.84
N GLU A 50 20.80 0.77 18.56
CA GLU A 50 19.65 1.66 18.41
C GLU A 50 20.09 3.11 18.12
N HIS A 51 19.49 3.71 17.09
CA HIS A 51 19.71 5.10 16.72
C HIS A 51 18.39 5.82 16.44
N ILE A 52 18.33 7.12 16.73
CA ILE A 52 17.18 7.96 16.39
C ILE A 52 17.57 8.92 15.26
N VAL A 53 16.98 8.73 14.09
CA VAL A 53 17.21 9.58 12.92
C VAL A 53 15.90 10.25 12.51
N GLN A 54 15.85 11.59 12.61
CA GLN A 54 14.70 12.41 12.23
C GLN A 54 13.35 12.00 12.87
N GLY A 55 13.37 11.40 14.06
CA GLY A 55 12.17 10.97 14.78
C GLY A 55 11.68 9.56 14.42
N VAL A 56 12.55 8.76 13.80
CA VAL A 56 12.40 7.32 13.59
C VAL A 56 13.51 6.62 14.37
N THR A 57 13.14 5.61 15.15
CA THR A 57 14.05 4.67 15.80
C THR A 57 14.47 3.61 14.80
N PHE A 58 15.77 3.43 14.67
CA PHE A 58 16.43 2.40 13.88
C PHE A 58 17.03 1.42 14.89
N HIS A 59 16.47 0.22 14.98
CA HIS A 59 17.06 -0.89 15.70
C HIS A 59 17.73 -1.81 14.69
N ILE A 60 19.02 -2.08 14.86
CA ILE A 60 19.86 -2.82 13.92
C ILE A 60 20.36 -4.07 14.62
N ASP A 61 20.15 -5.22 14.00
CA ASP A 61 20.68 -6.50 14.45
C ASP A 61 21.41 -7.21 13.31
N GLU A 62 21.77 -8.48 13.51
CA GLU A 62 22.47 -9.29 12.50
C GLU A 62 21.61 -9.62 11.27
N ASN A 63 20.29 -9.61 11.39
CA ASN A 63 19.34 -10.04 10.38
C ASN A 63 18.76 -8.89 9.56
N GLY A 64 18.63 -7.70 10.15
CA GLY A 64 18.04 -6.55 9.47
C GLY A 64 18.02 -5.26 10.29
N VAL A 65 17.23 -4.32 9.77
CA VAL A 65 16.89 -3.05 10.43
C VAL A 65 15.41 -3.01 10.71
N THR A 66 15.04 -2.80 11.97
CA THR A 66 13.67 -2.50 12.40
C THR A 66 13.49 -0.98 12.54
N LEU A 67 12.58 -0.42 11.76
CA LEU A 67 12.24 0.99 11.72
C LEU A 67 10.92 1.24 12.45
N SER A 68 10.93 2.13 13.44
CA SER A 68 9.75 2.49 14.22
C SER A 68 9.63 4.00 14.39
N PRO A 69 8.43 4.58 14.44
CA PRO A 69 8.27 6.00 14.73
C PRO A 69 8.49 6.22 16.23
N THR A 70 9.18 7.29 16.63
CA THR A 70 9.33 7.55 18.08
C THR A 70 7.97 7.92 18.69
N PRO A 71 7.66 7.50 19.94
CA PRO A 71 6.39 7.83 20.60
C PRO A 71 6.14 9.34 20.65
N GLN A 72 7.17 10.14 20.90
CA GLN A 72 7.09 11.60 20.96
C GLN A 72 6.73 12.19 19.58
N ARG A 73 7.25 11.61 18.49
CA ARG A 73 6.93 12.05 17.13
C ARG A 73 5.47 11.77 16.79
N VAL A 74 4.97 10.58 17.12
CA VAL A 74 3.57 10.21 16.93
C VAL A 74 2.65 11.12 17.74
N ALA A 75 2.93 11.32 19.03
CA ALA A 75 2.16 12.19 19.91
C ALA A 75 2.09 13.64 19.39
N LYS A 76 3.22 14.18 18.91
CA LYS A 76 3.30 15.55 18.36
C LYS A 76 2.54 15.71 17.04
N ILE A 77 2.50 14.69 16.19
CA ILE A 77 1.70 14.71 14.97
C ILE A 77 0.22 14.62 15.32
N LEU A 78 -0.16 13.68 16.19
CA LEU A 78 -1.54 13.50 16.62
C LEU A 78 -2.10 14.73 17.32
N SER A 79 -1.33 15.40 18.18
CA SER A 79 -1.80 16.61 18.86
C SER A 79 -2.10 17.74 17.88
N GLN A 80 -1.24 17.94 16.87
CA GLN A 80 -1.48 18.94 15.84
C GLN A 80 -2.69 18.60 14.97
N ILE A 81 -2.85 17.33 14.59
CA ILE A 81 -4.00 16.89 13.78
C ILE A 81 -5.31 17.06 14.54
N ARG A 82 -5.34 16.67 15.82
CA ARG A 82 -6.52 16.82 16.68
C ARG A 82 -6.89 18.29 16.84
N ARG A 83 -5.91 19.15 17.14
CA ARG A 83 -6.13 20.59 17.21
C ARG A 83 -6.73 21.15 15.92
N ALA A 84 -6.19 20.79 14.76
CA ALA A 84 -6.74 21.24 13.49
C ALA A 84 -8.19 20.77 13.24
N LEU A 85 -8.52 19.55 13.68
CA LEU A 85 -9.88 19.01 13.60
C LEU A 85 -10.83 19.67 14.60
N ASP A 86 -10.36 20.01 15.80
CA ASP A 86 -11.14 20.66 16.86
C ASP A 86 -11.42 22.13 16.52
N ASP A 87 -10.40 22.83 16.00
CA ASP A 87 -10.48 24.24 15.58
C ASP A 87 -11.13 24.41 14.18
N ASP A 88 -11.44 23.29 13.50
CA ASP A 88 -11.87 23.21 12.09
C ASP A 88 -11.00 24.07 11.14
N SER A 89 -9.70 24.15 11.41
CA SER A 89 -8.78 25.04 10.71
C SER A 89 -7.37 24.46 10.63
N LEU A 90 -6.71 24.62 9.49
CA LEU A 90 -5.31 24.27 9.29
C LEU A 90 -4.62 25.31 8.40
N PRO A 91 -3.91 26.29 8.99
CA PRO A 91 -3.17 27.29 8.24
C PRO A 91 -2.10 26.67 7.32
N PRO A 92 -1.81 27.27 6.15
CA PRO A 92 -0.86 26.72 5.16
C PRO A 92 0.54 26.42 5.72
N ASP A 93 1.08 27.29 6.58
CA ASP A 93 2.39 27.08 7.21
C ASP A 93 2.39 25.87 8.16
N ASP A 94 1.31 25.68 8.89
CA ASP A 94 1.15 24.55 9.80
C ASP A 94 0.88 23.25 9.03
N ALA A 95 0.16 23.33 7.91
CA ALA A 95 0.02 22.25 6.94
C ALA A 95 1.39 21.85 6.35
N SER A 96 2.24 22.80 5.97
CA SER A 96 3.58 22.54 5.45
C SER A 96 4.44 21.78 6.47
N LYS A 97 4.46 22.26 7.73
CA LYS A 97 5.16 21.59 8.84
C LYS A 97 4.58 20.21 9.15
N LEU A 98 3.26 20.05 9.06
CA LEU A 98 2.59 18.76 9.28
C LEU A 98 2.92 17.78 8.15
N ALA A 99 2.83 18.22 6.90
CA ALA A 99 3.11 17.42 5.71
C ALA A 99 4.54 16.87 5.75
N GLY A 100 5.54 17.70 6.05
CA GLY A 100 6.92 17.24 6.19
C GLY A 100 7.10 16.20 7.30
N ARG A 101 6.39 16.37 8.42
CA ARG A 101 6.45 15.40 9.53
C ARG A 101 5.80 14.07 9.20
N VAL A 102 4.63 14.11 8.57
CA VAL A 102 3.89 12.93 8.13
C VAL A 102 4.67 12.23 7.03
N ALA A 103 5.08 12.92 5.96
CA ALA A 103 5.81 12.35 4.82
C ALA A 103 7.05 11.54 5.23
N PHE A 104 7.85 12.07 6.16
CA PHE A 104 9.02 11.36 6.67
C PHE A 104 8.64 10.06 7.39
N LEU A 105 7.63 10.14 8.26
CA LEU A 105 7.09 8.98 8.94
C LEU A 105 6.57 7.95 7.93
N THR A 106 5.87 8.42 6.90
CA THR A 106 5.29 7.62 5.83
C THR A 106 6.33 6.78 5.10
N GLN A 107 7.45 7.41 4.74
CA GLN A 107 8.56 6.75 4.03
C GLN A 107 9.27 5.72 4.90
N ALA A 108 9.48 6.03 6.17
CA ALA A 108 10.23 5.15 7.07
C ALA A 108 9.39 3.94 7.54
N VAL A 109 8.09 4.13 7.81
CA VAL A 109 7.29 3.13 8.55
C VAL A 109 5.98 2.73 7.86
N PHE A 110 5.28 3.62 7.14
CA PHE A 110 3.89 3.37 6.72
C PHE A 110 3.72 2.91 5.27
N GLY A 111 4.77 2.98 4.44
CA GLY A 111 4.62 2.74 3.00
C GLY A 111 3.62 3.72 2.37
N ALA A 112 2.65 3.22 1.59
CA ALA A 112 1.70 4.08 0.86
C ALA A 112 0.44 4.48 1.65
N VAL A 113 0.19 3.93 2.85
CA VAL A 113 -1.00 4.18 3.68
C VAL A 113 -1.26 5.67 3.93
N ALA A 114 -0.20 6.43 4.27
CA ALA A 114 -0.34 7.84 4.58
C ALA A 114 -0.12 8.76 3.38
N ARG A 115 0.24 8.25 2.18
CA ARG A 115 0.52 9.09 1.00
C ARG A 115 -0.72 9.88 0.55
N ALA A 116 -1.90 9.27 0.61
CA ALA A 116 -3.16 9.93 0.29
C ALA A 116 -3.46 11.11 1.22
N ALA A 117 -3.35 10.86 2.52
CA ALA A 117 -3.57 11.89 3.53
C ALA A 117 -2.50 12.99 3.44
N THR A 118 -1.25 12.62 3.18
CA THR A 118 -0.13 13.55 3.01
C THR A 118 -0.36 14.50 1.83
N LYS A 119 -0.97 14.04 0.73
CA LYS A 119 -1.28 14.93 -0.40
C LYS A 119 -2.32 15.99 -0.05
N ALA A 120 -3.39 15.62 0.66
CA ALA A 120 -4.40 16.61 1.07
C ALA A 120 -3.75 17.72 1.93
N ILE A 121 -2.81 17.33 2.79
CA ILE A 121 -2.05 18.28 3.63
C ILE A 121 -1.10 19.12 2.76
N TYR A 122 -0.39 18.54 1.79
CA TYR A 122 0.45 19.31 0.85
C TYR A 122 -0.36 20.26 -0.03
N ALA A 123 -1.57 19.88 -0.46
CA ALA A 123 -2.45 20.75 -1.21
C ALA A 123 -2.87 21.96 -0.38
N ARG A 124 -3.19 21.76 0.91
CA ARG A 124 -3.43 22.86 1.86
C ARG A 124 -2.17 23.71 2.08
N ALA A 125 -1.01 23.09 2.18
CA ALA A 125 0.27 23.81 2.35
C ALA A 125 0.63 24.70 1.15
N ALA A 126 0.18 24.33 -0.06
CA ALA A 126 0.41 25.10 -1.27
C ALA A 126 -0.62 26.24 -1.48
N ASP A 127 -1.69 26.28 -0.67
CA ASP A 127 -2.73 27.31 -0.74
C ASP A 127 -2.29 28.57 0.02
N THR A 128 -1.32 29.30 -0.53
CA THR A 128 -0.73 30.49 0.10
C THR A 128 -1.39 31.80 -0.33
N ALA A 129 -2.61 31.75 -0.88
CA ALA A 129 -3.30 32.95 -1.32
C ALA A 129 -3.62 33.88 -0.13
N ALA A 130 -3.52 35.20 -0.33
CA ALA A 130 -3.73 36.19 0.74
C ALA A 130 -5.16 36.15 1.36
N TRP A 131 -6.11 35.49 0.69
CA TRP A 131 -7.49 35.28 1.14
C TRP A 131 -7.81 33.79 1.34
N SER A 132 -6.78 32.97 1.60
CA SER A 132 -6.91 31.55 1.90
C SER A 132 -7.92 31.34 3.02
N ASN A 133 -8.90 30.47 2.78
CA ASN A 133 -9.77 29.98 3.83
C ASN A 133 -9.08 28.79 4.51
N ASP A 134 -8.62 29.02 5.73
CA ASP A 134 -7.91 28.02 6.53
C ASP A 134 -8.82 26.89 7.03
N SER A 135 -10.14 27.02 6.88
CA SER A 135 -11.09 25.98 7.29
C SER A 135 -10.81 24.63 6.63
N LEU A 136 -11.16 23.53 7.30
CA LEU A 136 -10.95 22.22 6.72
C LEU A 136 -11.97 21.95 5.62
N THR A 137 -11.47 21.59 4.44
CA THR A 137 -12.34 20.96 3.43
C THR A 137 -12.75 19.57 3.90
N THR A 138 -13.91 19.07 3.44
CA THR A 138 -14.37 17.70 3.76
C THR A 138 -13.29 16.64 3.47
N GLY A 139 -12.55 16.81 2.37
CA GLY A 139 -11.47 15.90 1.98
C GLY A 139 -10.26 15.97 2.91
N LEU A 140 -9.86 17.18 3.33
CA LEU A 140 -8.77 17.36 4.29
C LEU A 140 -9.15 16.82 5.68
N ALA A 141 -10.35 17.12 6.16
CA ALA A 141 -10.85 16.60 7.43
C ALA A 141 -10.89 15.05 7.44
N ALA A 142 -11.35 14.42 6.35
CA ALA A 142 -11.35 12.97 6.22
C ALA A 142 -9.92 12.38 6.21
N ALA A 143 -8.98 13.02 5.52
CA ALA A 143 -7.56 12.64 5.52
C ALA A 143 -6.95 12.72 6.93
N LEU A 144 -7.21 13.82 7.65
CA LEU A 144 -6.74 14.02 9.02
C LEU A 144 -7.32 12.98 9.99
N ARG A 145 -8.63 12.72 9.93
CA ARG A 145 -9.29 11.65 10.73
C ARG A 145 -8.71 10.27 10.44
N THR A 146 -8.39 9.99 9.18
CA THR A 146 -7.73 8.74 8.78
C THR A 146 -6.36 8.61 9.44
N LEU A 147 -5.55 9.67 9.44
CA LEU A 147 -4.26 9.68 10.14
C LEU A 147 -4.40 9.45 11.65
N VAL A 148 -5.41 10.06 12.31
CA VAL A 148 -5.67 9.84 13.74
C VAL A 148 -5.92 8.36 14.05
N ASN A 149 -6.61 7.65 13.15
CA ASN A 149 -6.92 6.24 13.35
C ASN A 149 -5.74 5.30 13.04
N ILE A 150 -4.86 5.71 12.13
CA ILE A 150 -3.79 4.85 11.62
C ILE A 150 -2.51 5.02 12.44
N LEU A 151 -2.08 6.25 12.71
CA LEU A 151 -0.81 6.56 13.40
C LEU A 151 -0.59 5.80 14.72
N PRO A 152 -1.61 5.52 15.56
CA PRO A 152 -1.43 4.73 16.78
C PRO A 152 -1.27 3.21 16.56
N THR A 153 -1.72 2.70 15.41
CA THR A 153 -1.81 1.25 15.13
C THR A 153 -0.60 0.71 14.36
N VAL A 154 0.44 1.53 14.24
CA VAL A 154 1.55 1.32 13.32
C VAL A 154 2.50 0.30 13.90
N LYS A 155 2.79 -0.71 13.09
CA LYS A 155 3.79 -1.70 13.44
C LYS A 155 5.18 -1.26 12.98
N PRO A 156 6.24 -1.61 13.73
CA PRO A 156 7.61 -1.52 13.26
C PRO A 156 7.78 -2.20 11.90
N ARG A 157 8.61 -1.62 11.04
CA ARG A 157 8.98 -2.18 9.74
C ARG A 157 10.32 -2.89 9.85
N PHE A 158 10.36 -4.18 9.57
CA PHE A 158 11.62 -4.91 9.42
C PHE A 158 12.10 -4.88 7.96
N VAL A 159 13.37 -4.58 7.75
CA VAL A 159 14.05 -4.63 6.46
C VAL A 159 15.23 -5.58 6.60
N PRO A 160 15.16 -6.80 6.04
CA PRO A 160 16.27 -7.74 6.12
C PRO A 160 17.45 -7.28 5.27
N PHE A 161 18.66 -7.68 5.64
CA PHE A 161 19.86 -7.46 4.81
C PHE A 161 19.96 -8.43 3.65
N ASP A 162 19.54 -9.67 3.87
CA ASP A 162 19.43 -10.68 2.82
C ASP A 162 18.03 -10.67 2.21
N ALA A 163 17.94 -10.31 0.92
CA ALA A 163 16.70 -10.33 0.17
C ALA A 163 16.05 -11.73 0.12
N ALA A 164 16.84 -12.81 0.20
CA ALA A 164 16.30 -14.18 0.21
C ALA A 164 15.52 -14.50 1.49
N SER A 165 15.81 -13.81 2.59
CA SER A 165 15.06 -13.95 3.86
C SER A 165 13.73 -13.18 3.86
N MET A 166 13.47 -12.35 2.83
CA MET A 166 12.27 -11.56 2.74
C MET A 166 11.07 -12.42 2.35
N GLN A 167 10.16 -12.65 3.31
CA GLN A 167 8.87 -13.28 2.99
C GLN A 167 8.02 -12.32 2.16
N MET A 168 7.73 -12.73 0.92
CA MET A 168 6.95 -11.95 -0.04
C MET A 168 5.75 -12.74 -0.55
N ALA A 169 4.65 -12.04 -0.79
CA ALA A 169 3.53 -12.52 -1.57
C ALA A 169 3.46 -11.82 -2.93
N VAL A 170 3.02 -12.55 -3.95
CA VAL A 170 2.75 -12.01 -5.28
C VAL A 170 1.28 -12.21 -5.60
N LEU A 171 0.57 -11.11 -5.82
CA LEU A 171 -0.86 -11.09 -6.11
C LEU A 171 -1.08 -10.64 -7.55
N TYR A 172 -1.90 -11.38 -8.30
CA TYR A 172 -2.53 -10.92 -9.53
C TYR A 172 -4.02 -10.86 -9.28
N ALA A 173 -4.67 -9.78 -9.68
CA ALA A 173 -6.13 -9.71 -9.63
C ALA A 173 -6.68 -9.14 -10.93
N ASP A 174 -7.91 -9.53 -11.24
CA ASP A 174 -8.64 -9.07 -12.40
C ASP A 174 -10.14 -9.00 -12.10
N ALA A 175 -10.85 -8.16 -12.83
CA ALA A 175 -12.29 -8.07 -12.76
C ALA A 175 -12.90 -7.83 -14.14
N PHE A 176 -14.12 -8.31 -14.32
CA PHE A 176 -14.84 -8.16 -15.58
C PHE A 176 -16.28 -7.69 -15.38
N PHE A 177 -16.82 -7.10 -16.44
CA PHE A 177 -18.22 -6.73 -16.57
C PHE A 177 -18.71 -7.01 -17.99
N THR A 178 -19.94 -7.51 -18.10
CA THR A 178 -20.64 -7.72 -19.36
C THR A 178 -21.91 -6.89 -19.42
N ASP A 179 -22.08 -6.11 -20.49
CA ASP A 179 -23.39 -5.53 -20.85
C ASP A 179 -23.97 -6.33 -22.03
N GLY A 180 -24.96 -7.17 -21.75
CA GLY A 180 -25.40 -8.21 -22.69
C GLY A 180 -24.28 -9.20 -23.02
N GLU A 181 -23.96 -9.38 -24.30
CA GLU A 181 -22.85 -10.23 -24.75
C GLU A 181 -21.49 -9.51 -24.83
N ARG A 182 -21.48 -8.17 -24.73
CA ARG A 182 -20.25 -7.38 -24.90
C ARG A 182 -19.53 -7.20 -23.58
N ARG A 183 -18.27 -7.61 -23.57
CA ARG A 183 -17.33 -7.43 -22.47
C ARG A 183 -16.74 -6.02 -22.52
N HIS A 184 -16.73 -5.36 -21.38
CA HIS A 184 -16.11 -4.05 -21.25
C HIS A 184 -14.96 -4.12 -20.23
N LYS A 185 -13.81 -3.52 -20.58
CA LYS A 185 -12.67 -3.27 -19.68
C LYS A 185 -12.60 -1.78 -19.34
N ALA A 186 -11.96 -1.42 -18.23
CA ALA A 186 -11.76 -0.02 -17.87
C ALA A 186 -11.03 0.72 -19.01
N GLY A 187 -11.59 1.85 -19.45
CA GLY A 187 -11.04 2.68 -20.53
C GLY A 187 -11.55 2.40 -21.96
N HIS A 188 -12.37 1.36 -22.18
CA HIS A 188 -12.99 1.04 -23.48
C HIS A 188 -14.52 1.04 -23.45
N VAL A 189 -15.12 1.71 -22.45
CA VAL A 189 -16.57 1.94 -22.40
C VAL A 189 -16.87 3.19 -23.25
N PRO A 190 -17.68 3.09 -24.32
CA PRO A 190 -18.09 4.26 -25.09
C PRO A 190 -18.76 5.29 -24.19
N ASP A 191 -18.51 6.59 -24.44
CA ASP A 191 -19.04 7.70 -23.63
C ASP A 191 -20.57 7.68 -23.44
N SER A 192 -21.29 6.99 -24.34
CA SER A 192 -22.75 6.82 -24.37
C SER A 192 -23.30 5.65 -23.55
N LEU A 193 -22.47 4.74 -23.05
CA LEU A 193 -22.90 3.65 -22.17
C LEU A 193 -22.85 4.12 -20.71
N ASN A 194 -23.92 4.77 -20.25
CA ASN A 194 -24.25 4.68 -18.83
C ASN A 194 -24.93 3.31 -18.65
N PRO A 195 -24.29 2.31 -18.01
CA PRO A 195 -24.96 1.04 -17.77
C PRO A 195 -26.20 1.32 -16.93
N SER A 196 -27.38 1.19 -17.53
CA SER A 196 -28.61 1.33 -16.79
C SER A 196 -28.66 0.15 -15.80
N PRO A 197 -29.00 0.35 -14.53
CA PRO A 197 -29.15 -0.73 -13.54
C PRO A 197 -30.22 -1.78 -13.91
N ARG A 198 -30.85 -1.66 -15.09
CA ARG A 198 -31.97 -2.46 -15.56
C ARG A 198 -31.56 -3.64 -16.44
N GLN A 199 -30.33 -3.69 -16.95
CA GLN A 199 -29.81 -4.88 -17.64
C GLN A 199 -29.06 -5.77 -16.64
N ARG A 200 -29.33 -7.08 -16.67
CA ARG A 200 -28.68 -8.13 -15.86
C ARG A 200 -27.21 -8.26 -16.26
N ALA A 201 -26.43 -7.25 -15.92
CA ALA A 201 -25.04 -7.22 -16.26
C ALA A 201 -24.27 -8.15 -15.31
N ALA A 202 -23.72 -9.23 -15.85
CA ALA A 202 -22.86 -10.11 -15.09
C ALA A 202 -21.56 -9.38 -14.78
N ASN A 203 -21.10 -9.53 -13.54
CA ASN A 203 -19.81 -9.04 -13.09
C ASN A 203 -19.05 -10.19 -12.45
N GLY A 204 -17.74 -10.05 -12.35
CA GLY A 204 -16.96 -10.93 -11.52
C GLY A 204 -15.57 -10.41 -11.24
N TRP A 205 -14.94 -11.05 -10.28
CA TRP A 205 -13.59 -10.79 -9.84
C TRP A 205 -12.85 -12.12 -9.71
N GLY A 206 -11.54 -12.10 -9.84
CA GLY A 206 -10.68 -13.23 -9.57
C GLY A 206 -9.29 -12.78 -9.14
N TYR A 207 -8.62 -13.62 -8.36
CA TYR A 207 -7.23 -13.41 -8.00
C TYR A 207 -6.41 -14.69 -8.05
N VAL A 208 -5.10 -14.53 -8.22
CA VAL A 208 -4.08 -15.57 -8.03
C VAL A 208 -3.04 -14.99 -7.08
N LEU A 209 -2.82 -15.67 -5.95
CA LEU A 209 -1.94 -15.24 -4.87
C LEU A 209 -0.90 -16.32 -4.62
N ARG A 210 0.38 -15.98 -4.73
CA ARG A 210 1.50 -16.83 -4.32
C ARG A 210 2.05 -16.36 -2.99
N ILE A 211 2.20 -17.27 -2.03
CA ILE A 211 2.91 -17.05 -0.76
C ILE A 211 3.93 -18.19 -0.61
N GLY A 212 5.21 -17.87 -0.68
CA GLY A 212 6.28 -18.89 -0.73
C GLY A 212 6.07 -19.84 -1.92
N ASP A 213 5.99 -21.13 -1.64
CA ASP A 213 5.77 -22.17 -2.67
C ASP A 213 4.30 -22.52 -2.90
N ARG A 214 3.38 -21.86 -2.18
CA ARG A 214 1.94 -22.11 -2.29
C ARG A 214 1.29 -21.09 -3.21
N VAL A 215 0.38 -21.57 -4.05
CA VAL A 215 -0.48 -20.74 -4.91
C VAL A 215 -1.92 -20.95 -4.50
N PHE A 216 -2.62 -19.84 -4.29
CA PHE A 216 -4.04 -19.75 -3.99
C PHE A 216 -4.72 -18.99 -5.12
N TYR A 217 -5.96 -19.32 -5.41
CA TYR A 217 -6.77 -18.57 -6.36
C TYR A 217 -8.23 -18.71 -5.98
N ASP A 218 -9.01 -17.69 -6.28
CA ASP A 218 -10.46 -17.70 -6.05
C ASP A 218 -11.13 -16.69 -6.99
N HIS A 219 -12.43 -16.82 -7.13
CA HIS A 219 -13.25 -15.94 -7.95
C HIS A 219 -14.65 -15.80 -7.39
N GLY A 220 -15.36 -14.78 -7.85
CA GLY A 220 -16.74 -14.59 -7.45
C GLY A 220 -17.41 -13.44 -8.15
N VAL A 221 -18.58 -13.09 -7.63
CA VAL A 221 -19.41 -11.99 -8.13
C VAL A 221 -19.52 -10.95 -7.03
N VAL A 222 -19.43 -9.67 -7.40
CA VAL A 222 -19.73 -8.57 -6.49
C VAL A 222 -21.25 -8.47 -6.33
N PRO A 223 -21.78 -8.55 -5.09
CA PRO A 223 -23.22 -8.57 -4.86
C PRO A 223 -23.94 -7.34 -5.43
N PRO A 224 -25.17 -7.50 -5.98
CA PRO A 224 -25.89 -6.39 -6.60
C PRO A 224 -26.13 -5.19 -5.67
N TRP A 225 -26.34 -5.44 -4.36
CA TRP A 225 -26.53 -4.38 -3.38
C TRP A 225 -25.26 -3.53 -3.22
N PHE A 226 -24.08 -4.15 -3.30
CA PHE A 226 -22.81 -3.46 -3.16
C PHE A 226 -22.50 -2.66 -4.43
N VAL A 227 -22.70 -3.29 -5.59
CA VAL A 227 -22.61 -2.63 -6.90
C VAL A 227 -23.46 -1.36 -6.95
N LYS A 228 -24.69 -1.40 -6.43
CA LYS A 228 -25.60 -0.24 -6.38
C LYS A 228 -25.02 0.97 -5.64
N LEU A 229 -24.14 0.78 -4.65
CA LEU A 229 -23.46 1.88 -3.96
C LEU A 229 -22.54 2.69 -4.90
N PHE A 230 -22.15 2.09 -6.03
CA PHE A 230 -21.25 2.66 -7.03
C PHE A 230 -21.89 2.79 -8.43
N ALA A 231 -23.13 2.31 -8.62
CA ALA A 231 -23.78 2.12 -9.92
C ALA A 231 -24.14 3.41 -10.67
N ALA A 232 -24.19 4.56 -9.99
CA ALA A 232 -24.49 5.85 -10.63
C ALA A 232 -23.32 6.41 -11.47
N ARG A 233 -22.28 5.61 -11.79
CA ARG A 233 -20.95 6.14 -12.13
C ARG A 233 -20.33 5.50 -13.36
N ARG A 234 -19.74 6.36 -14.19
CA ARG A 234 -18.97 6.02 -15.40
C ARG A 234 -17.73 5.16 -15.12
N ALA A 235 -17.32 5.00 -13.86
CA ALA A 235 -16.10 4.31 -13.43
C ALA A 235 -16.36 2.93 -12.79
N TYR A 236 -17.43 2.26 -13.18
CA TYR A 236 -17.87 0.99 -12.58
C TYR A 236 -16.83 -0.14 -12.67
N ILE A 237 -16.21 -0.34 -13.84
CA ILE A 237 -15.19 -1.40 -14.01
C ILE A 237 -13.92 -1.09 -13.21
N TYR A 238 -13.51 0.18 -13.18
CA TYR A 238 -12.41 0.64 -12.34
C TYR A 238 -12.65 0.33 -10.85
N MET A 239 -13.89 0.47 -10.36
CA MET A 239 -14.25 0.07 -9.00
C MET A 239 -14.11 -1.46 -8.79
N LEU A 240 -14.55 -2.28 -9.75
CA LEU A 240 -14.44 -3.73 -9.65
C LEU A 240 -12.99 -4.21 -9.63
N GLU A 241 -12.10 -3.62 -10.45
CA GLU A 241 -10.68 -3.97 -10.47
C GLU A 241 -9.99 -3.60 -9.15
N VAL A 242 -10.34 -2.45 -8.55
CA VAL A 242 -9.88 -2.08 -7.20
C VAL A 242 -10.42 -3.06 -6.16
N PHE A 243 -11.70 -3.44 -6.26
CA PHE A 243 -12.30 -4.43 -5.36
C PHE A 243 -11.61 -5.80 -5.43
N ALA A 244 -11.29 -6.28 -6.63
CA ALA A 244 -10.60 -7.55 -6.85
C ALA A 244 -9.22 -7.61 -6.17
N GLN A 245 -8.51 -6.48 -6.13
CA GLN A 245 -7.28 -6.38 -5.34
C GLN A 245 -7.58 -6.51 -3.84
N ILE A 246 -8.52 -5.71 -3.34
CA ILE A 246 -8.79 -5.59 -1.90
C ILE A 246 -9.35 -6.88 -1.31
N ILE A 247 -10.18 -7.63 -2.05
CA ILE A 247 -10.78 -8.86 -1.54
C ILE A 247 -9.73 -9.94 -1.26
N ALA A 248 -8.67 -10.04 -2.07
CA ALA A 248 -7.57 -10.98 -1.83
C ALA A 248 -6.84 -10.65 -0.51
N PHE A 249 -6.56 -9.37 -0.26
CA PHE A 249 -5.99 -8.93 1.02
C PHE A 249 -6.91 -9.23 2.20
N ALA A 250 -8.21 -8.98 2.06
CA ALA A 250 -9.18 -9.26 3.11
C ALA A 250 -9.28 -10.76 3.42
N ALA A 251 -9.31 -11.62 2.40
CA ALA A 251 -9.38 -13.07 2.53
C ALA A 251 -8.15 -13.66 3.22
N PHE A 252 -6.95 -13.14 2.89
CA PHE A 252 -5.68 -13.62 3.46
C PHE A 252 -5.17 -12.74 4.59
N ALA A 253 -6.03 -11.98 5.26
CA ALA A 253 -5.59 -10.95 6.21
C ALA A 253 -4.72 -11.46 7.37
N GLN A 254 -4.82 -12.74 7.70
CA GLN A 254 -4.03 -13.40 8.75
C GLN A 254 -2.80 -14.16 8.23
N LEU A 255 -2.77 -14.49 6.93
CA LEU A 255 -1.73 -15.33 6.32
C LEU A 255 -0.77 -14.53 5.43
N MET A 256 -1.18 -13.33 5.02
CA MET A 256 -0.41 -12.49 4.10
C MET A 256 0.88 -12.01 4.79
N PRO A 257 2.07 -12.24 4.19
CA PRO A 257 3.33 -11.76 4.74
C PRO A 257 3.40 -10.22 4.70
N PRO A 258 4.35 -9.61 5.41
CA PRO A 258 4.49 -8.15 5.45
C PRO A 258 4.72 -7.53 4.07
N THR A 259 5.38 -8.22 3.13
CA THR A 259 5.71 -7.63 1.82
C THR A 259 4.87 -8.26 0.72
N VAL A 260 4.20 -7.43 -0.08
CA VAL A 260 3.31 -7.89 -1.14
C VAL A 260 3.55 -7.08 -2.41
N VAL A 261 3.72 -7.77 -3.54
CA VAL A 261 3.68 -7.17 -4.88
C VAL A 261 2.35 -7.53 -5.52
N ALA A 262 1.55 -6.52 -5.84
CA ALA A 262 0.22 -6.67 -6.40
C ALA A 262 0.17 -6.14 -7.85
N PHE A 263 -0.02 -7.06 -8.79
CA PHE A 263 -0.15 -6.77 -10.21
C PHE A 263 -1.59 -6.43 -10.58
N ILE A 264 -1.74 -5.31 -11.29
CA ILE A 264 -3.02 -4.77 -11.76
C ILE A 264 -2.92 -4.41 -13.24
N ASP A 265 -3.95 -4.73 -14.03
CA ASP A 265 -3.93 -4.46 -15.47
C ASP A 265 -4.52 -3.09 -15.87
N ASN A 266 -5.13 -2.38 -14.91
CA ASN A 266 -5.63 -1.02 -15.08
C ASN A 266 -4.70 0.04 -14.45
N THR A 267 -4.18 0.93 -15.30
CA THR A 267 -3.37 2.10 -14.90
C THR A 267 -4.09 3.04 -13.93
N ALA A 268 -5.41 3.26 -14.08
CA ALA A 268 -6.16 4.11 -13.17
C ALA A 268 -6.29 3.46 -11.78
N GLY A 269 -6.59 2.16 -11.73
CA GLY A 269 -6.59 1.33 -10.52
C GLY A 269 -5.25 1.37 -9.81
N GLN A 270 -4.17 1.10 -10.55
CA GLN A 270 -2.80 1.17 -10.05
C GLN A 270 -2.52 2.53 -9.43
N ALA A 271 -2.72 3.60 -10.21
CA ALA A 271 -2.43 4.95 -9.75
C ALA A 271 -3.23 5.31 -8.50
N ALA A 272 -4.49 4.92 -8.41
CA ALA A 272 -5.32 5.21 -7.25
C ALA A 272 -4.91 4.43 -6.00
N LEU A 273 -4.58 3.15 -6.14
CA LEU A 273 -4.09 2.32 -5.04
C LEU A 273 -2.71 2.78 -4.56
N THR A 274 -1.74 2.99 -5.46
CA THR A 274 -0.39 3.50 -5.14
C THR A 274 -0.43 4.89 -4.48
N LYS A 275 -1.34 5.77 -4.94
CA LYS A 275 -1.54 7.11 -4.35
C LYS A 275 -2.35 7.05 -3.05
N GLY A 276 -3.17 6.01 -2.88
CA GLY A 276 -4.15 5.83 -1.81
C GLY A 276 -5.43 6.66 -1.95
N TYR A 277 -5.68 7.27 -3.11
CA TYR A 277 -6.93 7.98 -3.43
C TYR A 277 -7.06 8.15 -4.96
N GLY A 278 -8.29 8.36 -5.41
CA GLY A 278 -8.68 8.74 -6.77
C GLY A 278 -9.63 9.94 -6.78
N LYS A 279 -10.24 10.21 -7.93
CA LYS A 279 -11.19 11.32 -8.12
C LYS A 279 -12.58 11.06 -7.51
N ASP A 280 -12.89 9.79 -7.24
CA ASP A 280 -14.21 9.34 -6.83
C ASP A 280 -14.28 9.17 -5.28
N PRO A 281 -15.18 9.88 -4.58
CA PRO A 281 -15.30 9.79 -3.13
C PRO A 281 -15.70 8.42 -2.56
N ALA A 282 -16.55 7.64 -3.23
CA ALA A 282 -16.93 6.33 -2.67
C ALA A 282 -15.84 5.28 -2.87
N ILE A 283 -15.12 5.33 -4.01
CA ILE A 283 -13.96 4.47 -4.24
C ILE A 283 -12.84 4.84 -3.26
N ASN A 284 -12.70 6.13 -2.93
CA ASN A 284 -11.77 6.57 -1.88
C ASN A 284 -12.10 5.99 -0.51
N GLY A 285 -13.39 5.77 -0.18
CA GLY A 285 -13.78 5.06 1.03
C GLY A 285 -13.23 3.63 1.06
N MET A 286 -13.33 2.91 -0.06
CA MET A 286 -12.82 1.55 -0.21
C MET A 286 -11.28 1.50 -0.14
N ILE A 287 -10.60 2.40 -0.86
CA ILE A 287 -9.13 2.52 -0.83
C ILE A 287 -8.64 2.89 0.57
N SER A 288 -9.35 3.78 1.28
CA SER A 288 -9.01 4.16 2.66
C SER A 288 -9.19 2.98 3.63
N ALA A 289 -10.24 2.18 3.46
CA ALA A 289 -10.45 0.97 4.24
C ALA A 289 -9.33 -0.05 4.01
N PHE A 290 -8.93 -0.27 2.76
CA PHE A 290 -7.80 -1.13 2.42
C PHE A 290 -6.51 -0.66 3.09
N TRP A 291 -6.14 0.61 2.94
CA TRP A 291 -4.90 1.13 3.53
C TRP A 291 -4.93 1.14 5.06
N THR A 292 -6.11 1.31 5.67
CA THR A 292 -6.29 1.13 7.12
C THR A 292 -6.03 -0.32 7.55
N LEU A 293 -6.54 -1.29 6.79
CA LEU A 293 -6.27 -2.71 7.03
C LEU A 293 -4.78 -3.04 6.84
N ALA A 294 -4.18 -2.56 5.75
CA ALA A 294 -2.76 -2.76 5.46
C ALA A 294 -1.86 -2.24 6.57
N ALA A 295 -2.10 -1.03 7.08
CA ALA A 295 -1.33 -0.51 8.21
C ALA A 295 -1.47 -1.36 9.48
N ARG A 296 -2.69 -1.77 9.83
CA ARG A 296 -2.93 -2.62 11.01
C ARG A 296 -2.25 -3.99 10.91
N ARG A 297 -2.17 -4.53 9.69
CA ARG A 297 -1.49 -5.79 9.41
C ARG A 297 0.02 -5.63 9.26
N GLY A 298 0.52 -4.42 9.02
CA GLY A 298 1.93 -4.14 8.77
C GLY A 298 2.35 -4.52 7.35
N TRP A 299 1.44 -4.37 6.38
CA TRP A 299 1.72 -4.68 4.98
C TRP A 299 2.40 -3.53 4.25
N PHE A 300 3.37 -3.90 3.44
CA PHE A 300 4.09 -3.10 2.47
C PHE A 300 3.70 -3.59 1.10
N VAL A 301 2.76 -2.87 0.49
CA VAL A 301 2.19 -3.26 -0.80
C VAL A 301 2.75 -2.37 -1.90
N GLU A 302 3.40 -2.99 -2.88
CA GLU A 302 3.79 -2.35 -4.12
C GLU A 302 2.80 -2.74 -5.22
N PHE A 303 2.24 -1.74 -5.91
CA PHE A 303 1.27 -1.98 -6.98
C PHE A 303 1.93 -1.76 -8.34
N GLU A 304 2.02 -2.83 -9.12
CA GLU A 304 2.69 -2.85 -10.41
C GLU A 304 1.72 -3.10 -11.55
N ARG A 305 1.96 -2.43 -12.68
CA ARG A 305 1.14 -2.65 -13.87
C ARG A 305 1.56 -3.96 -14.54
N VAL A 306 0.59 -4.81 -14.85
CA VAL A 306 0.79 -5.97 -15.72
C VAL A 306 0.04 -5.78 -17.05
N PRO A 307 0.64 -6.12 -18.21
CA PRO A 307 -0.11 -6.18 -19.46
C PRO A 307 -1.24 -7.21 -19.38
N SER A 308 -2.44 -6.91 -19.88
CA SER A 308 -3.59 -7.82 -19.74
C SER A 308 -3.33 -9.24 -20.27
N LYS A 309 -2.52 -9.42 -21.32
CA LYS A 309 -2.15 -10.76 -21.84
C LYS A 309 -1.28 -11.58 -20.89
N ALA A 310 -0.58 -10.91 -19.98
CA ALA A 310 0.27 -11.52 -18.96
C ALA A 310 -0.41 -11.58 -17.59
N ASN A 311 -1.66 -11.07 -17.46
CA ASN A 311 -2.40 -11.13 -16.22
C ASN A 311 -3.01 -12.53 -16.04
N ILE A 312 -2.36 -13.38 -15.25
CA ILE A 312 -2.82 -14.75 -14.99
C ILE A 312 -4.18 -14.80 -14.27
N ALA A 313 -4.59 -13.72 -13.60
CA ALA A 313 -5.91 -13.64 -12.97
C ALA A 313 -7.06 -13.49 -13.98
N ASP A 314 -6.80 -13.11 -15.23
CA ASP A 314 -7.82 -12.94 -16.29
C ASP A 314 -8.50 -14.28 -16.66
N ALA A 315 -7.84 -15.41 -16.46
CA ALA A 315 -8.45 -16.74 -16.63
C ALA A 315 -9.34 -17.11 -15.42
N VAL A 316 -8.89 -16.77 -14.21
CA VAL A 316 -9.60 -17.10 -12.96
C VAL A 316 -10.82 -16.23 -12.76
N SER A 317 -10.75 -14.96 -13.17
CA SER A 317 -11.87 -14.02 -13.07
C SER A 317 -13.05 -14.45 -13.93
N LYS A 318 -12.91 -15.41 -14.86
CA LYS A 318 -13.93 -15.80 -15.85
C LYS A 318 -14.42 -17.25 -15.68
N PRO A 319 -15.11 -17.62 -14.59
CA PRO A 319 -15.59 -18.99 -14.43
C PRO A 319 -16.61 -19.37 -15.52
N PRO A 320 -16.60 -20.62 -16.02
CA PRO A 320 -17.66 -21.13 -16.88
C PRO A 320 -19.00 -21.12 -16.13
N ALA A 321 -20.10 -20.97 -16.87
CA ALA A 321 -21.45 -20.69 -16.37
C ALA A 321 -22.09 -21.76 -15.43
N GLN A 322 -21.36 -22.76 -14.94
CA GLN A 322 -21.97 -23.95 -14.31
C GLN A 322 -21.32 -24.55 -13.04
N SER A 323 -20.32 -23.95 -12.40
CA SER A 323 -19.79 -24.55 -11.15
C SER A 323 -19.71 -23.57 -9.99
N VAL A 324 -20.85 -23.35 -9.35
CA VAL A 324 -20.89 -22.99 -7.93
C VAL A 324 -21.01 -24.29 -7.14
N PHE A 325 -19.93 -24.70 -6.47
CA PHE A 325 -20.08 -25.57 -5.31
C PHE A 325 -19.12 -25.10 -4.22
N CYS A 326 -19.72 -24.70 -3.10
CA CYS A 326 -19.00 -24.27 -1.91
C CYS A 326 -19.12 -25.38 -0.88
N TRP A 327 -17.99 -25.93 -0.43
CA TRP A 327 -17.92 -26.67 0.82
C TRP A 327 -16.49 -26.61 1.40
N GLY A 328 -16.36 -26.05 2.62
CA GLY A 328 -15.36 -26.51 3.58
C GLY A 328 -13.90 -26.02 3.52
N GLY A 329 -13.50 -25.12 2.61
CA GLY A 329 -12.14 -24.57 2.59
C GLY A 329 -11.07 -25.53 2.04
N VAL A 330 -10.19 -25.01 1.17
CA VAL A 330 -9.18 -25.72 0.34
C VAL A 330 -9.74 -26.33 -0.96
N VAL A 331 -9.26 -25.83 -2.11
CA VAL A 331 -9.50 -26.41 -3.45
C VAL A 331 -8.17 -26.70 -4.13
N PHE A 332 -7.97 -27.96 -4.53
CA PHE A 332 -6.94 -28.43 -5.45
C PHE A 332 -7.46 -28.34 -6.88
N VAL A 333 -6.63 -27.94 -7.85
CA VAL A 333 -6.77 -28.39 -9.24
C VAL A 333 -5.40 -28.87 -9.72
N HIS A 334 -5.23 -30.20 -9.74
CA HIS A 334 -4.21 -30.85 -10.55
C HIS A 334 -4.60 -30.70 -12.02
N SER A 335 -3.69 -30.18 -12.84
CA SER A 335 -3.69 -30.49 -14.27
C SER A 335 -2.79 -31.71 -14.47
N CYS A 336 -3.40 -32.89 -14.58
CA CYS A 336 -2.81 -34.03 -15.28
C CYS A 336 -3.96 -34.76 -15.95
N ALA A 337 -4.17 -34.46 -17.23
CA ALA A 337 -4.89 -35.39 -18.10
C ALA A 337 -4.04 -36.68 -18.22
N PRO A 338 -4.64 -37.87 -18.17
CA PRO A 338 -3.90 -39.10 -18.40
C PRO A 338 -3.38 -39.14 -19.85
N PRO A 339 -2.20 -39.73 -20.12
CA PRO A 339 -1.81 -40.02 -21.49
C PRO A 339 -2.76 -41.09 -22.05
N GLU A 340 -3.57 -40.72 -23.03
CA GLU A 340 -4.26 -41.69 -23.88
C GLU A 340 -3.22 -42.44 -24.72
N GLY A 341 -3.08 -43.74 -24.49
CA GLY A 341 -2.30 -44.61 -25.39
C GLY A 341 -1.60 -45.79 -24.75
N VAL A 342 -2.30 -46.66 -24.00
CA VAL A 342 -1.93 -48.09 -23.93
C VAL A 342 -3.21 -48.91 -24.03
N THR A 343 -3.39 -49.50 -25.20
CA THR A 343 -4.41 -50.50 -25.52
C THR A 343 -4.28 -51.73 -24.63
N LYS A 344 -5.43 -52.26 -24.21
CA LYS A 344 -5.59 -53.59 -23.60
C LYS A 344 -4.91 -54.69 -24.45
N ALA A 345 -4.07 -55.49 -23.79
CA ALA A 345 -4.08 -56.95 -23.82
C ALA A 345 -3.62 -57.45 -22.44
#